data_AF-A0A523HG73-F1
#
_entry.id   AF-A0A523HG73-F1
#
_cell.length_a   1.000
_cell.length_b   1.000
_cell.length_c   1.000
_cell.angle_alpha   90.00
_cell.angle_beta   90.00
_cell.angle_gamma   90.00
#
_symmetry.space_group_name_H-M   'P 1'
#
loop_
_entity.id
_entity.type
_entity.pdbx_description
1 polymer ?
#
loop_
_entity_poly.entity_id
_entity_poly.type
_entity_poly.pdbx_seq_one_letter_code
_entity_poly.pdbx_strand_id
1 'polypeptide(L)' 'VYAGALGYLDFSGNLDTCIAIRTIVVKGNQAYFQAGAGIVADSVPEREFQETISKASALKAAIEFAERGLQ' A
#
# COMPACT_ATOMS: atom_id res chain seq x y z
N VAL A 1 -9.97 -0.92 1.88
CA VAL A 1 -9.30 -0.55 0.62
C VAL A 1 -8.20 -1.54 0.28
N TYR A 2 -7.27 -1.83 1.21
CA TYR A 2 -6.17 -2.78 0.98
C TYR A 2 -6.61 -4.10 0.35
N ALA A 3 -5.82 -4.57 -0.64
CA ALA A 3 -6.07 -5.75 -1.47
C ALA A 3 -7.36 -5.70 -2.34
N GLY A 4 -8.06 -4.57 -2.37
CA GLY A 4 -9.14 -4.31 -3.33
C GLY A 4 -8.59 -3.93 -4.71
N ALA A 5 -9.48 -3.45 -5.59
CA ALA A 5 -9.13 -2.92 -6.91
C ALA A 5 -9.39 -1.42 -6.98
N LEU A 6 -8.47 -0.68 -7.61
CA LEU A 6 -8.61 0.73 -7.95
C LEU A 6 -8.48 0.87 -9.47
N GLY A 7 -9.38 1.59 -10.12
CA GLY A 7 -9.37 1.67 -11.58
C GLY A 7 -10.52 2.48 -12.13
N TYR A 8 -10.75 2.34 -13.44
CA TYR A 8 -11.85 2.99 -14.14
C TYR A 8 -12.60 2.01 -15.03
N LEU A 9 -13.88 2.32 -15.25
CA LEU A 9 -14.71 1.73 -16.28
C LEU A 9 -15.27 2.87 -17.13
N ASP A 10 -15.16 2.79 -18.45
CA ASP A 10 -15.64 3.83 -19.37
C ASP A 10 -16.95 3.44 -20.08
N PHE A 11 -17.57 4.41 -20.75
CA PHE A 11 -18.83 4.20 -21.47
C PHE A 11 -18.69 3.34 -22.74
N SER A 12 -17.47 3.11 -23.21
CA SER A 12 -17.18 2.20 -24.32
C SER A 12 -17.04 0.74 -23.86
N GLY A 13 -17.11 0.51 -22.55
CA GLY A 13 -16.97 -0.81 -21.93
C GLY A 13 -15.54 -1.20 -21.59
N ASN A 14 -14.56 -0.29 -21.68
CA ASN A 14 -13.20 -0.57 -21.24
C ASN A 14 -13.14 -0.57 -19.72
N LEU A 15 -12.33 -1.47 -19.17
CA LEU A 15 -12.07 -1.61 -17.74
C LEU A 15 -10.57 -1.79 -17.54
N ASP A 16 -9.98 -0.95 -16.70
CA ASP A 16 -8.60 -1.12 -16.23
C ASP A 16 -8.53 -0.90 -14.73
N THR A 17 -7.82 -1.80 -14.04
CA THR A 17 -7.71 -1.79 -12.58
C THR A 17 -6.32 -2.24 -12.12
N CYS A 18 -5.88 -1.69 -10.99
CA CYS A 18 -4.74 -2.16 -10.24
C CYS A 18 -5.16 -2.68 -8.86
N ILE A 19 -4.32 -3.54 -8.28
CA ILE A 19 -4.50 -3.99 -6.89
C ILE A 19 -4.14 -2.83 -5.96
N ALA A 20 -5.02 -2.52 -5.01
CA ALA A 20 -4.83 -1.48 -4.00
C ALA A 20 -3.84 -1.92 -2.91
N ILE A 21 -2.58 -2.09 -3.29
CA ILE A 21 -1.40 -2.24 -2.44
C ILE A 21 -0.49 -1.03 -2.61
N ARG A 22 0.42 -0.80 -1.66
CA ARG A 22 1.27 0.41 -1.65
C ARG A 22 0.43 1.70 -1.74
N THR A 23 -0.73 1.69 -1.10
CA THR A 23 -1.71 2.79 -1.12
C THR A 23 -1.81 3.41 0.26
N ILE A 24 -1.91 4.75 0.30
CA ILE A 24 -2.19 5.51 1.52
C ILE A 24 -3.63 6.00 1.44
N VAL A 25 -4.42 5.71 2.47
CA VAL A 25 -5.79 6.22 2.62
C VAL A 25 -5.79 7.28 3.71
N VAL A 26 -6.17 8.50 3.38
CA VAL A 26 -6.26 9.60 4.34
C VAL A 26 -7.72 9.79 4.76
N LYS A 27 -7.98 9.80 6.07
CA LYS A 27 -9.30 10.08 6.62
C LYS A 27 -9.16 11.07 7.78
N GLY A 28 -9.68 12.28 7.59
CA GLY A 28 -9.43 13.38 8.51
C GLY A 28 -7.93 13.72 8.54
N ASN A 29 -7.36 13.82 9.75
CA ASN A 29 -5.93 14.11 9.95
C ASN A 29 -5.07 12.85 10.17
N GLN A 30 -5.50 11.69 9.67
CA GLN A 30 -4.80 10.43 9.84
C GLN A 30 -4.58 9.75 8.48
N ALA A 31 -3.34 9.32 8.24
CA ALA A 31 -2.95 8.52 7.09
C ALA A 31 -2.85 7.04 7.50
N TYR A 32 -3.56 6.18 6.78
CA TYR A 32 -3.57 4.73 6.98
C TYR A 32 -2.90 4.04 5.79
N PHE A 33 -2.00 3.10 6.06
CA PHE A 33 -1.40 2.23 5.05
C PHE A 33 -1.25 0.82 5.61
N GLN A 34 -1.34 -0.16 4.72
CA GLN A 34 -1.30 -1.58 5.08
C GLN A 34 -0.32 -2.32 4.16
N ALA A 35 0.36 -3.30 4.73
CA ALA A 35 1.28 -4.19 4.05
C ALA A 35 1.10 -5.61 4.59
N GLY A 36 1.47 -6.59 3.79
CA GLY A 36 1.32 -8.01 4.10
C GLY A 36 2.44 -8.82 3.45
N ALA A 37 2.53 -10.08 3.85
CA ALA A 37 3.49 -11.06 3.36
C ALA A 37 2.75 -12.32 2.91
N GLY A 38 3.34 -13.04 1.96
CA GLY A 38 2.81 -14.31 1.48
C GLY A 38 3.32 -15.44 2.37
N ILE A 39 2.43 -16.10 3.11
CA ILE A 39 2.82 -17.19 3.99
C ILE A 39 2.82 -18.51 3.22
N VAL A 40 3.95 -19.22 3.27
CA VAL A 40 4.13 -20.57 2.73
C VAL A 40 4.57 -21.52 3.85
N ALA A 41 4.67 -22.83 3.56
CA ALA A 41 4.90 -23.86 4.57
C ALA A 41 6.24 -23.70 5.33
N ASP A 42 7.23 -23.11 4.68
CA ASP A 42 8.59 -22.86 5.16
C ASP A 42 8.84 -21.41 5.59
N SER A 43 7.79 -20.58 5.63
CA SER A 43 7.88 -19.20 6.09
C SER A 43 8.40 -19.11 7.53
N VAL A 44 9.26 -18.13 7.77
CA VAL A 44 9.80 -17.82 9.11
C VAL A 44 9.11 -16.57 9.62
N PRO A 45 8.32 -16.62 10.71
CA PRO A 45 7.49 -15.50 11.17
C PRO A 45 8.23 -14.16 11.26
N GLU A 46 9.46 -14.17 11.75
CA GLU A 46 10.29 -12.97 11.89
C GLU A 46 10.66 -12.37 10.52
N ARG A 47 10.94 -13.21 9.51
CA ARG A 47 11.28 -12.74 8.16
C ARG A 47 10.06 -12.13 7.48
N GLU A 48 8.90 -12.77 7.59
CA GLU A 48 7.66 -12.27 7.02
C GLU A 48 7.24 -10.94 7.64
N PHE A 49 7.42 -10.80 8.96
CA PHE A 49 7.18 -9.54 9.66
C PHE A 49 8.12 -8.43 9.13
N GLN A 50 9.42 -8.70 8.97
CA GLN A 50 10.35 -7.73 8.41
C GLN A 50 10.02 -7.37 6.95
N GLU A 51 9.51 -8.31 6.16
CA GLU A 51 9.02 -8.04 4.82
C GLU A 51 7.85 -7.05 4.85
N THR A 52 6.87 -7.23 5.75
CA THR A 52 5.75 -6.29 5.87
C THR A 52 6.20 -4.88 6.24
N ILE A 53 7.16 -4.75 7.16
CA ILE A 53 7.79 -3.47 7.53
C ILE A 53 8.48 -2.86 6.30
N SER A 54 9.27 -3.65 5.57
CA SER A 54 10.00 -3.21 4.38
C SER A 54 9.06 -2.74 3.26
N LYS A 55 7.89 -3.37 3.11
CA LYS A 55 6.87 -2.92 2.16
C LYS A 55 6.15 -1.64 2.64
N ALA A 56 5.97 -1.46 3.95
CA ALA A 56 5.34 -0.28 4.50
C ALA A 56 6.28 0.94 4.55
N SER A 57 7.59 0.72 4.70
CA SER A 57 8.58 1.79 4.92
C SER A 57 8.63 2.83 3.80
N ALA A 58 8.46 2.41 2.54
CA ALA A 58 8.42 3.33 1.40
C ALA A 58 7.24 4.32 1.49
N LEU A 59 6.08 3.88 1.98
CA LEU A 59 4.91 4.75 2.16
C LEU A 59 5.11 5.73 3.31
N LYS A 60 5.69 5.25 4.42
CA LYS A 60 6.08 6.10 5.55
C LYS A 60 7.08 7.18 5.11
N ALA A 61 8.11 6.81 4.37
CA ALA A 61 9.08 7.75 3.84
C ALA A 61 8.46 8.78 2.89
N ALA A 62 7.49 8.38 2.06
CA ALA A 62 6.76 9.30 1.18
C ALA A 62 5.93 10.33 1.98
N ILE A 63 5.30 9.92 3.09
CA ILE A 63 4.60 10.84 4.01
C ILE A 63 5.59 11.82 4.63
N GLU A 64 6.68 11.33 5.22
CA GLU A 64 7.70 12.18 5.85
C GLU A 64 8.31 13.18 4.85
N PHE A 65 8.55 12.75 3.62
CA PHE A 65 9.04 13.63 2.56
C PHE A 65 8.02 14.72 2.23
N ALA A 66 6.74 14.36 2.09
CA ALA A 66 5.67 15.32 1.83
C ALA A 66 5.50 16.34 2.98
N GLU A 67 5.66 15.90 4.24
CA GLU A 67 5.58 16.77 5.42
C GLU A 67 6.74 17.77 5.51
N ARG A 68 7.95 17.38 5.08
CA ARG A 68 9.13 18.27 5.06
C ARG A 68 9.07 19.32 3.95
N GLY A 69 8.28 19.08 2.91
CA GLY A 69 8.17 19.95 1.74
C GLY A 69 9.33 19.76 0.75
N LEU A 70 9.15 20.26 -0.48
CA LEU A 70 10.19 20.30 -1.51
C LEU A 70 11.14 21.46 -1.19
N GLN A 71 12.30 21.15 -0.61
CA GLN A 71 13.43 22.08 -0.53
C GLN A 71 14.23 22.05 -1.84
#